data_AF-A0AA96NN90-F1
#
_entry.id   AF-A0AA96NN90-F1
#
_cell.length_a   1.000
_cell.length_b   1.000
_cell.length_c   1.000
_cell.angle_alpha   90.00
_cell.angle_beta   90.00
_cell.angle_gamma   90.00
#
_symmetry.space_group_name_H-M   'P 1'
#
loop_
_entity.id
_entity.type
_entity.pdbx_description
1 polymer ?
#
loop_
_entity_poly.entity_id
_entity_poly.type
_entity_poly.pdbx_seq_one_letter_code
_entity_poly.pdbx_strand_id
1 'polypeptide(L)'
;MEQNEQLREYLIIKKEAYHWLLWWGLAYLIGVAGVIILLYNDLPSYNRYFSILTIIMLPIWFVGAFPLFTAKNQIEKEHPEFKAVKTKEVAVPMSMRKKRYLMLLPALAVVAFVFVQSYQSGMAEKEKKEIYEIIQQYRN
;
A
#
# COMPACT_ATOMS: atom_id res chain seq x y z
N MET A 1 -14.14 -15.36 33.07
CA MET A 1 -14.74 -14.32 32.22
C MET A 1 -13.65 -13.52 31.51
N GLU A 2 -12.59 -13.13 32.21
CA GLU A 2 -11.43 -12.40 31.69
C GLU A 2 -10.75 -13.04 30.46
N GLN A 3 -10.48 -14.36 30.49
CA GLN A 3 -9.86 -15.05 29.36
C GLN A 3 -10.72 -15.04 28.07
N ASN A 4 -12.05 -15.09 28.20
CA ASN A 4 -12.96 -15.02 27.05
C ASN A 4 -12.98 -13.62 26.44
N GLU A 5 -12.82 -12.58 27.27
CA GLU A 5 -12.73 -11.19 26.83
C GLU A 5 -11.40 -10.94 26.11
N GLN A 6 -10.28 -11.38 26.69
CA GLN A 6 -8.96 -11.32 26.07
C GLN A 6 -8.92 -12.07 24.73
N LEU A 7 -9.50 -13.27 24.66
CA LEU A 7 -9.62 -14.02 23.41
C LEU A 7 -10.43 -13.24 22.36
N ARG A 8 -11.54 -12.62 22.76
CA ARG A 8 -12.37 -11.81 21.85
C ARG A 8 -11.60 -10.62 21.30
N GLU A 9 -10.89 -9.89 22.15
CA GLU A 9 -10.05 -8.75 21.74
C GLU A 9 -8.93 -9.19 20.79
N TYR A 10 -8.23 -10.28 21.13
CA TYR A 10 -7.23 -10.88 20.26
C TYR A 10 -7.79 -11.22 18.88
N LEU A 11 -8.97 -11.85 18.82
CA LEU A 11 -9.59 -12.21 17.54
C LEU A 11 -9.97 -10.98 16.71
N ILE A 12 -10.38 -9.88 17.33
CA ILE A 12 -10.60 -8.59 16.65
C ILE A 12 -9.28 -8.09 16.04
N ILE A 13 -8.20 -8.04 16.84
CA ILE A 13 -6.88 -7.58 16.40
C ILE A 13 -6.34 -8.45 15.28
N LYS A 14 -6.41 -9.77 15.41
CA LYS A 14 -5.97 -10.76 14.41
C LYS A 14 -6.69 -10.56 13.08
N LYS A 15 -8.02 -10.38 13.13
CA LYS A 15 -8.83 -10.15 11.93
C LYS A 15 -8.53 -8.79 11.30
N GLU A 16 -8.35 -7.76 12.10
CA GLU A 16 -8.03 -6.43 11.62
C GLU A 16 -6.63 -6.34 11.02
N ALA A 17 -5.62 -6.97 11.62
CA ALA A 17 -4.27 -7.09 11.06
C ALA A 17 -4.27 -7.74 9.67
N TYR A 18 -5.07 -8.80 9.50
CA TYR A 18 -5.24 -9.46 8.22
C TYR A 18 -5.90 -8.55 7.17
N HIS A 19 -6.97 -7.82 7.54
CA HIS A 19 -7.58 -6.85 6.63
C HIS A 19 -6.62 -5.72 6.26
N TRP A 20 -5.84 -5.22 7.22
CA TRP A 20 -4.79 -4.23 6.93
C TRP A 20 -3.78 -4.74 5.92
N LEU A 21 -3.28 -5.97 6.11
CA LEU A 21 -2.35 -6.59 5.17
C LEU A 21 -2.97 -6.72 3.77
N LEU A 22 -4.21 -7.20 3.67
CA LEU A 22 -4.89 -7.35 2.39
C LEU A 22 -5.10 -6.02 1.67
N TRP A 23 -5.67 -5.03 2.35
CA TRP A 23 -6.01 -3.75 1.72
C TRP A 23 -4.77 -2.90 1.41
N TRP A 24 -3.79 -2.89 2.31
CA TRP A 24 -2.51 -2.22 2.06
C TRP A 24 -1.74 -2.92 0.94
N GLY A 25 -1.69 -4.25 0.95
CA GLY A 25 -1.02 -5.04 -0.08
C GLY A 25 -1.67 -4.84 -1.44
N LEU A 26 -3.00 -4.84 -1.53
CA LEU A 26 -3.72 -4.53 -2.76
C LEU A 26 -3.39 -3.12 -3.27
N ALA A 27 -3.42 -2.12 -2.40
CA ALA A 27 -3.07 -0.75 -2.78
C ALA A 27 -1.63 -0.61 -3.28
N TYR A 28 -0.71 -1.31 -2.61
CA TYR A 28 0.69 -1.35 -3.02
C TYR A 28 0.88 -2.01 -4.38
N LEU A 29 0.20 -3.14 -4.62
CA LEU A 29 0.23 -3.85 -5.91
C LEU A 29 -0.31 -2.98 -7.06
N ILE A 30 -1.39 -2.23 -6.83
CA ILE A 30 -1.91 -1.27 -7.81
C ILE A 30 -0.85 -0.20 -8.13
N GLY A 31 -0.18 0.33 -7.11
CA GLY A 31 0.93 1.27 -7.31
C GLY A 31 2.09 0.66 -8.09
N VAL A 32 2.52 -0.56 -7.74
CA VAL A 32 3.60 -1.26 -8.45
C VAL A 32 3.24 -1.53 -9.91
N ALA A 33 1.98 -1.85 -10.21
CA ALA A 33 1.52 -1.97 -11.60
C ALA A 33 1.74 -0.66 -12.39
N GLY A 34 1.55 0.51 -11.76
CA GLY A 34 1.91 1.81 -12.35
C GLY A 34 3.40 1.93 -12.68
N VAL A 35 4.29 1.45 -11.80
CA VAL A 35 5.75 1.43 -12.07
C VAL A 35 6.05 0.56 -13.28
N ILE A 36 5.46 -0.62 -13.36
CA ILE A 36 5.63 -1.55 -14.49
C ILE A 36 5.18 -0.90 -15.80
N ILE A 37 4.05 -0.20 -15.80
CA ILE A 37 3.56 0.51 -16.99
C ILE A 37 4.56 1.60 -17.42
N LEU A 38 5.08 2.40 -16.49
CA LEU A 38 6.06 3.44 -16.83
C LEU A 38 7.37 2.85 -17.38
N LEU A 39 7.84 1.76 -16.79
CA LEU A 39 9.01 1.02 -17.28
C LEU A 39 8.79 0.43 -18.67
N TYR A 40 7.64 -0.21 -18.90
CA TYR A 40 7.31 -0.82 -20.19
C TYR A 40 7.29 0.19 -21.35
N ASN A 41 6.97 1.46 -21.06
CA ASN A 41 6.94 2.53 -22.04
C ASN A 41 8.28 3.31 -22.13
N ASP A 42 9.33 2.85 -21.45
CA ASP A 42 10.64 3.51 -21.33
C ASP A 42 10.55 4.94 -20.78
N LEU A 43 9.60 5.19 -19.88
CA LEU A 43 9.38 6.53 -19.34
C LEU A 43 10.32 6.82 -18.16
N PRO A 44 11.18 7.86 -18.23
CA PRO A 44 12.15 8.15 -17.17
C PRO A 44 11.49 8.55 -15.84
N SER A 45 10.22 8.95 -15.88
CA SER A 45 9.41 9.32 -14.72
C SER A 45 9.11 8.17 -13.76
N TYR A 46 9.42 6.92 -14.10
CA TYR A 46 9.20 5.75 -13.25
C TYR A 46 9.88 5.88 -11.87
N ASN A 47 11.11 6.40 -11.81
CA ASN A 47 11.87 6.57 -10.57
C ASN A 47 11.17 7.53 -9.59
N ARG A 48 10.71 8.67 -10.12
CA ARG A 48 9.96 9.66 -9.34
C ARG A 48 8.65 9.07 -8.85
N TYR A 49 7.93 8.37 -9.72
CA TYR A 49 6.66 7.72 -9.35
C TYR A 49 6.86 6.68 -8.24
N PHE A 50 7.84 5.79 -8.38
CA PHE A 50 8.17 4.77 -7.38
C PHE A 50 8.59 5.38 -6.04
N SER A 51 9.37 6.47 -6.08
CA SER A 51 9.76 7.20 -4.87
C SER A 51 8.54 7.78 -4.13
N ILE A 52 7.59 8.36 -4.85
CA ILE A 52 6.36 8.88 -4.24
C ILE A 52 5.49 7.75 -3.69
N LEU A 53 5.34 6.64 -4.43
CA LEU A 53 4.63 5.45 -3.98
C LEU A 53 5.18 4.94 -2.64
N THR A 54 6.51 4.81 -2.53
CA THR A 54 7.17 4.34 -1.30
C THR A 54 7.02 5.32 -0.15
N ILE A 55 7.19 6.63 -0.39
CA ILE A 55 6.98 7.68 0.61
C ILE A 55 5.55 7.66 1.17
N ILE A 56 4.54 7.35 0.35
CA ILE A 56 3.14 7.28 0.79
C ILE A 56 2.86 5.96 1.51
N MET A 57 3.30 4.83 0.95
CA MET A 57 2.87 3.50 1.41
C MET A 57 3.60 3.04 2.67
N LEU A 58 4.87 3.41 2.86
CA LEU A 58 5.64 3.00 4.04
C LEU A 58 5.06 3.57 5.35
N PRO A 59 4.75 4.87 5.48
CA PRO A 59 4.14 5.38 6.71
C PRO A 59 2.79 4.74 7.04
N ILE A 60 1.97 4.45 6.02
CA ILE A 60 0.67 3.78 6.21
C ILE A 60 0.88 2.37 6.78
N TRP A 61 1.91 1.66 6.35
CA TRP A 61 2.29 0.37 6.94
C TRP A 61 2.59 0.51 8.43
N PHE A 62 3.44 1.48 8.80
CA PHE A 62 3.88 1.70 10.18
C PHE A 62 2.77 2.18 11.14
N VAL A 63 1.80 2.95 10.64
CA VAL A 63 0.70 3.49 11.46
C VAL A 63 -0.51 2.53 11.49
N GLY A 64 -0.67 1.73 10.44
CA GLY A 64 -1.82 0.85 10.25
C GLY A 64 -1.54 -0.60 10.61
N ALA A 65 -0.83 -1.30 9.74
CA ALA A 65 -0.64 -2.75 9.83
C ALA A 65 0.35 -3.13 10.95
N PHE A 66 1.51 -2.48 10.98
CA PHE A 66 2.63 -2.88 11.85
C PHE A 66 2.26 -2.95 13.35
N PRO A 67 1.55 -1.97 13.95
CA PRO A 67 1.20 -2.02 15.36
C PRO A 67 0.25 -3.19 15.67
N LEU A 68 -0.67 -3.52 14.76
CA LEU A 68 -1.60 -4.64 14.91
C LEU A 68 -0.86 -5.98 14.85
N PHE A 69 0.11 -6.12 13.94
CA PHE A 69 0.96 -7.32 13.89
C PHE A 69 1.78 -7.47 15.16
N THR A 70 2.34 -6.39 15.67
CA THR A 70 3.10 -6.41 16.93
C THR A 70 2.21 -6.80 18.11
N ALA A 71 1.04 -6.18 18.27
CA ALA A 71 0.09 -6.53 19.33
C ALA A 71 -0.39 -7.98 19.21
N LYS A 72 -0.74 -8.43 18.00
CA LYS A 72 -1.11 -9.82 17.72
C LYS A 72 0.01 -10.79 18.12
N ASN A 73 1.25 -10.51 17.73
CA ASN A 73 2.40 -11.36 18.00
C ASN A 73 2.77 -11.38 19.49
N GLN A 74 2.53 -10.29 20.23
CA GLN A 74 2.72 -10.25 21.69
C GLN A 74 1.72 -11.14 22.40
N ILE A 75 0.42 -11.00 22.09
CA ILE A 75 -0.64 -11.85 22.66
C ILE A 75 -0.40 -13.33 22.30
N GLU A 76 0.06 -13.62 21.08
CA GLU A 76 0.39 -14.97 20.63
C GLU A 76 1.60 -15.61 21.34
N LYS A 77 2.46 -14.81 21.99
CA LYS A 77 3.56 -15.31 22.82
C LYS A 77 3.08 -15.66 24.22
N GLU A 78 2.16 -14.87 24.76
CA GLU A 78 1.56 -15.07 26.09
C GLU A 78 0.53 -16.20 26.06
N HIS A 79 -0.24 -16.29 24.98
CA HIS A 79 -1.33 -17.24 24.78
C HIS A 79 -1.20 -17.98 23.43
N PRO A 80 -0.27 -18.95 23.30
CA PRO A 80 -0.08 -19.70 22.07
C PRO A 80 -1.35 -20.43 21.60
N GLU A 81 -2.22 -20.85 22.52
CA GLU A 81 -3.49 -21.54 22.27
C GLU A 81 -4.47 -20.70 21.44
N PHE A 82 -4.41 -19.38 21.53
CA PHE A 82 -5.28 -18.50 20.76
C PHE A 82 -5.02 -18.55 19.24
N LYS A 83 -3.83 -19.01 18.82
CA LYS A 83 -3.48 -19.14 17.39
C LYS A 83 -4.43 -20.06 16.63
N ALA A 84 -4.86 -21.14 17.27
CA ALA A 84 -5.74 -22.15 16.67
C ALA A 84 -7.17 -21.64 16.46
N VAL A 85 -7.57 -20.58 17.18
CA VAL A 85 -8.93 -20.05 17.13
C VAL A 85 -9.15 -19.22 15.86
N LYS A 86 -10.26 -19.51 15.18
CA LYS A 86 -10.67 -18.85 13.93
C LYS A 86 -11.38 -17.53 14.20
N THR A 87 -11.21 -16.57 13.30
CA THR A 87 -11.78 -15.21 13.40
C THR A 87 -13.16 -15.05 12.74
N LYS A 88 -13.81 -16.16 12.34
CA LYS A 88 -15.05 -16.11 11.54
C LYS A 88 -16.18 -15.38 12.28
N GLU A 89 -16.37 -15.68 13.56
CA GLU A 89 -17.51 -15.19 14.36
C GLU A 89 -17.33 -13.76 14.89
N VAL A 90 -16.12 -13.20 14.79
CA VAL A 90 -15.81 -11.89 15.36
C VAL A 90 -15.94 -10.80 14.30
N ALA A 91 -16.76 -9.79 14.56
CA ALA A 91 -16.86 -8.62 13.72
C ALA A 91 -15.82 -7.57 14.11
N VAL A 92 -15.15 -6.97 13.11
CA VAL A 92 -14.25 -5.83 13.36
C VAL A 92 -15.09 -4.58 13.64
N PRO A 93 -14.82 -3.84 14.73
CA PRO A 93 -15.48 -2.58 15.03
C PRO A 93 -15.43 -1.58 13.87
N MET A 94 -16.48 -0.76 13.74
CA MET A 94 -16.57 0.24 12.67
C MET A 94 -15.48 1.31 12.79
N SER A 95 -15.02 1.64 14.01
CA SER A 95 -13.93 2.59 14.25
C SER A 95 -12.62 2.17 13.58
N MET A 96 -12.22 0.90 13.73
CA MET A 96 -11.00 0.36 13.11
C MET A 96 -11.13 0.32 11.58
N ARG A 97 -12.28 -0.13 11.07
CA ARG A 97 -12.57 -0.13 9.62
C ARG A 97 -12.48 1.28 9.03
N LYS A 98 -13.09 2.27 9.69
CA LYS A 98 -13.02 3.69 9.27
C LYS A 98 -11.59 4.20 9.24
N LYS A 99 -10.79 3.93 10.30
CA LYS A 99 -9.36 4.31 10.34
C LYS A 99 -8.62 3.77 9.11
N ARG A 100 -8.81 2.49 8.79
CA ARG A 100 -8.19 1.87 7.61
C ARG A 100 -8.58 2.56 6.30
N TYR A 101 -9.88 2.75 6.06
CA TYR A 101 -10.35 3.37 4.82
C TYR A 101 -9.94 4.84 4.68
N LEU A 102 -9.96 5.59 5.78
CA LEU A 102 -9.52 6.99 5.79
C LEU A 102 -8.03 7.15 5.47
N MET A 103 -7.21 6.13 5.74
CA MET A 103 -5.80 6.16 5.36
C MET A 103 -5.58 5.67 3.92
N LEU A 104 -6.21 4.56 3.53
CA LEU A 104 -5.92 3.90 2.25
C LEU A 104 -6.61 4.56 1.05
N LEU A 105 -7.85 5.04 1.18
CA LEU A 105 -8.58 5.61 0.04
C LEU A 105 -7.94 6.92 -0.46
N PRO A 106 -7.59 7.90 0.39
CA PRO A 106 -6.88 9.09 -0.07
C PRO A 106 -5.50 8.77 -0.63
N ALA A 107 -4.77 7.81 -0.02
CA ALA A 107 -3.47 7.38 -0.52
C ALA A 107 -3.57 6.82 -1.94
N LEU A 108 -4.57 5.98 -2.21
CA LEU A 108 -4.84 5.46 -3.56
C LEU A 108 -5.17 6.58 -4.55
N ALA A 109 -5.97 7.57 -4.15
CA ALA A 109 -6.29 8.71 -5.00
C ALA A 109 -5.04 9.51 -5.37
N VAL A 110 -4.15 9.77 -4.42
CA VAL A 110 -2.87 10.45 -4.67
C VAL A 110 -1.97 9.62 -5.57
N VAL A 111 -1.82 8.31 -5.31
CA VAL A 111 -1.01 7.41 -6.15
C VAL A 111 -1.52 7.39 -7.59
N ALA A 112 -2.85 7.34 -7.79
CA ALA A 112 -3.45 7.40 -9.12
C ALA A 112 -3.19 8.76 -9.81
N PHE A 113 -3.36 9.87 -9.09
CA PHE A 113 -3.08 11.20 -9.63
C PHE A 113 -1.61 11.36 -10.05
N VAL A 114 -0.68 10.95 -9.20
CA VAL A 114 0.76 11.02 -9.47
C VAL A 114 1.12 10.09 -10.64
N PHE A 115 0.47 8.93 -10.78
CA PHE A 115 0.67 8.06 -11.93
C PHE A 115 0.33 8.77 -13.24
N VAL A 116 -0.85 9.40 -13.33
CA VAL A 116 -1.29 10.12 -14.53
C VAL A 116 -0.30 11.25 -14.86
N GLN A 117 0.12 12.03 -13.86
CA GLN A 117 1.12 13.09 -14.02
C GLN A 117 2.47 12.55 -14.50
N SER A 118 2.95 11.45 -13.93
CA SER A 118 4.21 10.82 -14.33
C SER A 118 4.14 10.24 -15.74
N TYR A 119 3.01 9.65 -16.12
CA TYR A 119 2.81 9.11 -17.46
C TYR A 119 2.81 10.23 -18.51
N GLN A 120 2.02 11.28 -18.30
CA GLN A 120 1.94 12.42 -19.22
C GLN A 120 3.28 13.15 -19.37
N SER A 121 3.95 13.43 -18.25
CA SER A 121 5.25 14.12 -18.28
C SER A 121 6.34 13.26 -18.90
N GLY A 122 6.34 11.95 -18.62
CA GLY A 122 7.28 11.00 -19.22
C GLY A 122 7.14 10.91 -20.73
N MET A 123 5.91 10.82 -21.25
CA MET A 123 5.66 10.79 -22.69
C MET A 123 6.14 12.08 -23.38
N ALA A 124 5.85 13.25 -22.79
CA ALA A 124 6.30 14.53 -23.33
C ALA A 124 7.83 14.70 -23.31
N GLU A 125 8.51 14.16 -22.29
CA GLU A 125 9.98 14.14 -22.22
C GLU A 125 10.58 13.21 -23.27
N LYS A 126 10.00 12.02 -23.45
CA LYS A 126 10.41 11.06 -24.48
C LYS A 126 10.31 11.67 -25.88
N GLU A 127 9.18 12.28 -26.23
CA GLU A 127 8.97 12.94 -27.52
C GLU A 127 10.01 14.05 -27.77
N LYS A 128 10.26 14.90 -26.77
CA LYS A 128 11.28 15.96 -26.87
C LYS A 128 12.68 15.41 -27.12
N LYS A 129 13.03 14.29 -26.48
CA LYS A 129 14.33 13.64 -26.64
C LYS A 129 14.49 13.05 -28.05
N GLU A 130 13.46 12.37 -28.55
CA GLU A 130 13.43 11.84 -29.91
C GLU A 130 13.59 12.95 -30.96
N ILE A 131 12.84 14.05 -30.81
CA ILE A 131 12.97 15.22 -31.70
C ILE A 131 14.39 15.81 -31.66
N TYR A 132 14.99 15.92 -30.48
CA TYR A 132 16.35 16.44 -30.33
C TYR A 132 17.39 15.53 -31.01
N GLU A 133 17.29 14.21 -30.83
CA GLU A 133 18.18 13.23 -31.45
C GLU A 133 18.09 13.30 -32.99
N ILE A 134 16.88 13.40 -33.53
CA ILE A 134 16.65 13.61 -34.97
C ILE A 134 17.36 14.89 -35.45
N ILE A 135 17.18 16.03 -34.76
CA ILE A 135 17.81 17.29 -35.16
C ILE A 135 19.34 17.19 -35.16
N GLN A 136 19.93 16.51 -34.17
CA GLN A 136 21.38 16.31 -34.12
C GLN A 136 21.89 15.41 -35.24
N GLN A 137 21.13 14.38 -35.62
CA GLN A 137 21.49 13.49 -36.71
C GLN A 137 21.56 14.22 -38.06
N TYR A 138 20.68 15.20 -38.32
CA TYR A 138 20.70 15.99 -39.56
C TYR A 138 21.64 17.21 -39.52
N ARG A 139 22.22 17.52 -38.35
CA ARG A 139 23.18 18.63 -38.18
C ARG A 139 24.63 18.22 -38.47
N ASN A 140 24.93 16.93 -38.32
CA ASN A 140 26.24 16.33 -38.62
C ASN A 140 26.27 15.73 -40.02
#